data_AF-A0A5K1A982-F1
#
_entry.id   AF-A0A5K1A982-F1
#
_cell.length_a   1.000
_cell.length_b   1.000
_cell.length_c   1.000
_cell.angle_alpha   90.00
_cell.angle_beta   90.00
_cell.angle_gamma   90.00
#
_symmetry.space_group_name_H-M   'P 1'
#
loop_
_entity.id
_entity.type
_entity.pdbx_description
1 polymer ?
#
loop_
_entity_poly.entity_id
_entity_poly.type
_entity_poly.pdbx_seq_one_letter_code
_entity_poly.pdbx_strand_id
1 'polypeptide(L)' 'ASKRIMGAAGVPLVPGYHGEEQDIDFLKAEAHKIGYPVLIKPTHGGGGK' A
#
# COMPACT_ATOMS: atom_id res chain seq x y z
N ALA A 1 10.49 -0.69 1.89
CA ALA A 1 11.52 0.27 2.33
C ALA A 1 11.41 1.64 1.64
N SER A 2 11.42 1.69 0.30
CA SER A 2 11.50 2.95 -0.47
C SER A 2 10.40 3.97 -0.15
N LYS A 3 9.13 3.53 -0.06
CA LYS A 3 8.01 4.44 0.27
C LYS A 3 8.16 5.11 1.64
N ARG A 4 8.67 4.39 2.65
CA ARG A 4 8.91 4.98 3.98
C ARG A 4 9.94 6.10 3.92
N ILE A 5 11.03 5.88 3.19
CA ILE A 5 12.10 6.87 3.01
C ILE A 5 11.59 8.10 2.25
N MET A 6 10.88 7.89 1.14
CA MET A 6 10.31 8.97 0.34
C MET A 6 9.29 9.79 1.13
N GLY A 7 8.43 9.14 1.92
CA GLY A 7 7.48 9.83 2.80
C GLY A 7 8.16 10.66 3.88
N ALA A 8 9.20 10.11 4.53
CA ALA A 8 10.00 10.86 5.51
C ALA A 8 10.73 12.05 4.89
N ALA A 9 11.09 11.97 3.61
CA ALA A 9 11.70 13.07 2.85
C ALA A 9 10.69 14.10 2.32
N GLY A 10 9.40 13.98 2.64
CA GLY A 10 8.35 14.91 2.20
C GLY A 10 7.95 14.75 0.73
N VAL A 11 8.35 13.65 0.06
CA VAL A 11 7.94 13.36 -1.31
C VAL A 11 6.46 12.93 -1.28
N PRO A 12 5.59 13.54 -2.10
CA PRO A 12 4.20 13.11 -2.21
C PRO A 12 4.10 11.64 -2.64
N LEU A 13 3.29 10.86 -1.93
CA LEU A 13 3.07 9.44 -2.21
C LEU A 13 1.62 9.19 -2.59
N VAL A 14 1.41 8.15 -3.40
CA VAL A 14 0.07 7.61 -3.63
C VAL A 14 -0.43 6.99 -2.31
N PRO A 15 -1.63 7.40 -1.82
CA PRO A 15 -2.23 6.82 -0.62
C PRO A 15 -2.38 5.31 -0.72
N GLY A 16 -2.15 4.60 0.38
CA GLY A 16 -2.36 3.16 0.43
C GLY A 16 -1.85 2.52 1.70
N TYR A 17 -2.24 1.25 1.90
CA TYR A 17 -1.79 0.45 3.03
C TYR A 17 -0.37 -0.07 2.79
N HIS A 18 0.50 0.10 3.79
CA HIS A 18 1.93 -0.26 3.73
C HIS A 18 2.41 -1.02 4.98
N GLY A 19 1.48 -1.55 5.78
CA GLY A 19 1.80 -2.41 6.92
C GLY A 19 1.93 -3.89 6.53
N GLU A 20 2.15 -4.74 7.52
CA GLU A 20 2.43 -6.17 7.34
C GLU A 20 1.21 -7.07 7.58
N GLU A 21 0.07 -6.53 8.04
CA GLU A 21 -1.17 -7.29 8.23
C GLU A 21 -1.73 -7.72 6.87
N GLN A 22 -2.08 -9.00 6.75
CA GLN A 22 -2.54 -9.62 5.50
C GLN A 22 -3.90 -10.29 5.64
N ASP A 23 -4.53 -10.22 6.82
CA ASP A 23 -5.90 -10.67 7.00
C ASP A 23 -6.87 -9.99 6.01
N ILE A 24 -7.79 -10.79 5.45
CA ILE A 24 -8.66 -10.35 4.35
C ILE A 24 -9.64 -9.27 4.83
N ASP A 25 -10.22 -9.42 6.03
CA ASP A 25 -11.20 -8.47 6.55
C ASP A 25 -10.51 -7.15 6.91
N PHE A 26 -9.30 -7.23 7.45
CA PHE A 26 -8.45 -6.06 7.68
C PHE A 26 -8.14 -5.32 6.36
N LEU A 27 -7.64 -6.03 5.35
CA LEU A 27 -7.29 -5.42 4.06
C LEU A 27 -8.52 -4.84 3.35
N LYS A 28 -9.69 -5.45 3.51
CA LYS A 28 -10.96 -4.90 3.02
C LYS A 28 -11.32 -3.60 3.72
N ALA A 29 -11.18 -3.53 5.05
CA ALA A 29 -11.41 -2.29 5.79
C ALA A 29 -10.45 -1.16 5.35
N GLU A 30 -9.18 -1.48 5.10
CA GLU A 30 -8.22 -0.51 4.56
C GLU A 30 -8.59 -0.06 3.15
N ALA A 31 -9.01 -0.96 2.27
CA ALA A 31 -9.47 -0.61 0.92
C ALA A 31 -10.69 0.33 0.96
N HIS A 32 -11.62 0.13 1.89
CA HIS A 32 -12.75 1.04 2.10
C HIS A 32 -12.31 2.45 2.54
N LYS A 33 -11.29 2.55 3.40
CA LYS A 33 -10.73 3.85 3.85
C LYS A 33 -10.00 4.57 2.72
N ILE A 34 -9.29 3.84 1.85
CA ILE A 34 -8.57 4.39 0.71
C ILE A 34 -9.53 4.82 -0.41
N GLY A 35 -10.61 4.07 -0.61
CA GLY A 35 -11.58 4.25 -1.68
C GLY A 35 -11.25 3.40 -2.91
N TYR A 36 -12.30 2.87 -3.56
CA TYR A 36 -12.16 2.04 -4.76
C TYR A 36 -12.10 2.89 -6.05
N PRO A 37 -11.44 2.40 -7.12
CA PRO A 37 -10.72 1.12 -7.21
C PRO A 37 -9.34 1.13 -6.52
N VAL A 38 -8.91 -0.03 -6.03
CA VAL A 38 -7.58 -0.21 -5.41
C VAL A 38 -6.72 -1.20 -6.21
N LEU A 39 -5.40 -1.09 -6.06
CA LEU A 39 -4.41 -1.97 -6.70
C LEU A 39 -3.60 -2.70 -5.64
N ILE A 40 -3.71 -4.03 -5.62
CA ILE A 40 -2.92 -4.90 -4.75
C ILE A 40 -1.55 -5.13 -5.42
N LYS A 41 -0.47 -4.91 -4.67
CA LYS A 41 0.91 -5.13 -5.14
C LYS A 41 1.67 -6.00 -4.14
N PRO A 42 2.40 -7.03 -4.61
CA PRO A 42 3.33 -7.77 -3.76
C PRO A 42 4.43 -6.84 -3.22
N THR A 43 4.81 -7.01 -1.96
CA THR A 43 5.85 -6.20 -1.30
C THR A 43 7.24 -6.36 -1.93
N HIS A 44 7.50 -7.54 -2.53
CA HIS A 44 8.76 -7.91 -3.19
C HIS A 44 8.61 -8.08 -4.72
N GLY A 45 7.51 -7.60 -5.31
CA GLY A 45 7.22 -7.79 -6.73
C GLY A 45 7.90 -6.77 -7.64
N GLY A 46 8.82 -7.24 -8.50
CA GLY A 46 9.36 -6.49 -9.62
C GLY A 46 8.84 -7.07 -10.94
N GLY A 47 8.29 -6.22 -11.83
CA GLY A 47 8.05 -6.58 -13.24
C GLY A 47 6.64 -7.06 -13.62
N GLY A 48 5.61 -6.82 -12.81
CA GLY A 48 4.21 -7.09 -13.20
C GLY A 48 3.80 -8.57 -13.15
N LYS A 49 4.45 -9.35 -12.27
CA LYS A 49 4.07 -10.72 -11.93
C LYS A 49 3.71 -10.81 -10.45
#